data_AF-A0A9W9ZMN1-F1
#
_entry.id   AF-A0A9W9ZMN1-F1
#
_cell.length_a   1.000
_cell.length_b   1.000
_cell.length_c   1.000
_cell.angle_alpha   90.00
_cell.angle_beta   90.00
_cell.angle_gamma   90.00
#
_symmetry.space_group_name_H-M   'P 1'
#
loop_
_entity.id
_entity.type
_entity.pdbx_description
1 polymer ?
#
loop_
_entity_poly.entity_id
_entity_poly.type
_entity_poly.pdbx_seq_one_letter_code
_entity_poly.pdbx_strand_id
1 'polypeptide(L)'
;MEHKARQTQGNGGPRPPKRPGYGTVGRPIQLRANFFRLNISSDLSDLYHYDVEITPNKCPRTVKRNVVNEIIRKYKDTAFQGHHPAFDGEKNLYSRIKLPPADFGVTLPGEDGGRDRDFKVKIQFAAAVSLLELKNFLSGKHSVKVPQDAVQALDIVMRQIPSCYYTPVGRSFFPFDNRARPLGEGCEVQFGFYSSVRHSGWKAMLLNIDGETFLCQKAFTRGKKFIPDFFCEIRGRVSPQNLKNRDTRKLENAIRGARIETTHVAAFKRKYTVWGVSTLPAEKLHFDIVEDVSGRKIKNNCCRVFQGLHTSCV
;
A
#
# COMPACT_ATOMS: atom_id res chain seq x y z
N MET A 1 -20.85 5.44 0.34
CA MET A 1 -21.00 5.39 -1.12
C MET A 1 -19.73 4.79 -1.69
N GLU A 2 -19.76 3.50 -2.00
CA GLU A 2 -18.63 2.77 -2.59
C GLU A 2 -18.52 3.14 -4.08
N HIS A 3 -17.39 3.73 -4.47
CA HIS A 3 -17.01 3.79 -5.87
C HIS A 3 -16.57 2.39 -6.32
N LYS A 4 -17.54 1.55 -6.70
CA LYS A 4 -17.26 0.37 -7.52
C LYS A 4 -16.87 0.88 -8.91
N ALA A 5 -15.58 0.81 -9.23
CA ALA A 5 -15.11 0.95 -10.60
C ALA A 5 -15.69 -0.20 -11.42
N ARG A 6 -16.77 0.08 -12.13
CA ARG A 6 -17.40 -0.82 -13.10
C ARG A 6 -16.39 -0.99 -14.24
N GLN A 7 -15.63 -2.08 -14.25
CA GLN A 7 -14.95 -2.52 -15.47
C GLN A 7 -16.03 -2.95 -16.45
N THR A 8 -16.47 -2.02 -17.30
CA THR A 8 -17.25 -2.33 -18.48
C THR A 8 -16.32 -2.92 -19.54
N GLN A 9 -16.02 -4.22 -19.43
CA GLN A 9 -15.70 -5.00 -20.63
C GLN A 9 -17.01 -5.30 -21.37
N GLY A 10 -17.56 -4.26 -21.99
CA GLY A 10 -18.62 -4.38 -22.99
C GLY A 10 -17.98 -4.53 -24.37
N ASN A 11 -18.06 -5.73 -24.94
CA ASN A 11 -17.47 -6.09 -26.23
C ASN A 11 -18.31 -5.58 -27.43
N GLY A 12 -18.67 -4.29 -27.46
CA GLY A 12 -19.58 -3.74 -28.48
C GLY A 12 -19.62 -2.22 -28.66
N GLY A 13 -18.72 -1.45 -28.05
CA GLY A 13 -18.63 0.00 -28.29
C GLY A 13 -17.88 0.33 -29.58
N PRO A 14 -18.12 1.52 -30.19
CA PRO A 14 -17.37 1.97 -31.36
C PRO A 14 -15.87 1.99 -31.06
N ARG A 15 -15.09 1.35 -31.93
CA ARG A 15 -13.63 1.31 -31.81
C ARG A 15 -13.08 2.71 -32.09
N PRO A 16 -12.08 3.19 -31.32
CA PRO A 16 -11.39 4.43 -31.64
C PRO A 16 -10.85 4.38 -33.09
N PRO A 17 -10.96 5.47 -33.87
CA PRO A 17 -10.45 5.50 -35.23
C PRO A 17 -8.94 5.31 -35.23
N LYS A 18 -8.43 4.66 -36.28
CA LYS A 18 -6.98 4.59 -36.51
C LYS A 18 -6.43 5.99 -36.76
N ARG A 19 -5.21 6.23 -36.27
CA ARG A 19 -4.48 7.47 -36.56
C ARG A 19 -4.35 7.63 -38.10
N PRO A 20 -4.83 8.73 -38.70
CA PRO A 20 -4.80 8.91 -40.16
C PRO A 20 -3.39 9.23 -40.69
N GLY A 21 -2.50 9.74 -39.84
CA GLY A 21 -1.12 10.08 -40.19
C GLY A 21 -0.43 10.85 -39.07
N TYR A 22 0.76 11.37 -39.36
CA TYR A 22 1.51 12.27 -38.49
C TYR A 22 1.42 13.71 -39.02
N GLY A 23 1.38 14.70 -38.12
CA GLY A 23 1.38 16.10 -38.52
C GLY A 23 2.72 16.52 -39.14
N THR A 24 2.67 17.37 -40.15
CA THR A 24 3.84 17.84 -40.92
C THR A 24 4.09 19.35 -40.83
N VAL A 25 3.14 20.10 -40.26
CA VAL A 25 3.21 21.56 -40.12
C VAL A 25 4.07 21.96 -38.91
N GLY A 26 4.83 23.03 -39.05
CA GLY A 26 5.63 23.62 -37.97
C GLY A 26 7.13 23.35 -38.09
N ARG A 27 7.92 23.98 -37.23
CA ARG A 27 9.37 23.80 -37.19
C ARG A 27 9.72 22.61 -36.28
N PRO A 28 10.52 21.64 -36.75
CA PRO A 28 11.00 20.54 -35.90
C PRO A 28 11.77 21.07 -34.68
N ILE A 29 11.50 20.48 -33.51
CA ILE A 29 12.20 20.75 -32.25
C ILE A 29 12.58 19.44 -31.56
N GLN A 30 13.78 19.40 -30.98
CA GLN A 30 14.22 18.25 -30.20
C GLN A 30 13.65 18.35 -28.78
N LEU A 31 13.00 17.27 -28.33
CA LEU A 31 12.40 17.18 -27.01
C LEU A 31 12.97 15.98 -26.25
N ARG A 32 12.99 16.10 -24.93
CA ARG A 32 13.18 14.98 -24.02
C ARG A 32 11.86 14.73 -23.31
N ALA A 33 11.47 13.47 -23.24
CA ALA A 33 10.31 13.04 -22.48
C ALA A 33 10.78 12.13 -21.34
N ASN A 34 10.04 12.12 -20.25
CA ASN A 34 10.28 11.28 -19.07
C ASN A 34 9.82 9.82 -19.27
N PHE A 35 9.97 9.32 -20.51
CA PHE A 35 9.66 7.97 -20.90
C PHE A 35 10.96 7.20 -21.18
N PHE A 36 11.14 6.10 -20.47
CA PHE A 36 12.31 5.25 -20.55
C PHE A 36 11.96 3.95 -21.27
N ARG A 37 12.73 3.59 -22.30
CA ARG A 37 12.48 2.36 -23.06
C ARG A 37 12.74 1.12 -22.22
N LEU A 38 11.77 0.21 -22.17
CA LEU A 38 11.95 -1.12 -21.58
C LEU A 38 12.46 -2.10 -22.64
N ASN A 39 13.56 -2.78 -22.32
CA ASN A 39 14.10 -3.84 -23.15
C ASN A 39 13.66 -5.19 -22.58
N ILE A 40 12.77 -5.87 -23.30
CA ILE A 40 12.32 -7.22 -22.98
C ILE A 40 13.26 -8.20 -23.67
N SER A 41 13.80 -9.17 -22.93
CA SER A 41 14.68 -10.21 -23.47
C SER A 41 13.99 -10.98 -24.60
N SER A 42 14.71 -11.21 -25.70
CA SER A 42 14.24 -12.02 -26.83
C SER A 42 13.95 -13.47 -26.47
N ASP A 43 14.61 -13.97 -25.42
CA ASP A 43 14.56 -15.37 -25.01
C ASP A 43 13.35 -15.66 -24.12
N LEU A 44 12.60 -14.61 -23.75
CA LEU A 44 11.39 -14.70 -22.97
C LEU A 44 10.17 -14.72 -23.89
N SER A 45 9.61 -15.91 -24.13
CA SER A 45 8.41 -16.07 -24.94
C SER A 45 7.15 -15.62 -24.19
N ASP A 46 7.04 -16.05 -22.93
CA ASP A 46 5.83 -15.92 -22.13
C ASP A 46 6.14 -15.51 -20.69
N LEU A 47 5.17 -14.86 -20.05
CA LEU A 47 5.08 -14.74 -18.60
C LEU A 47 3.97 -15.65 -18.09
N TYR A 48 4.17 -16.30 -16.96
CA TYR A 48 3.18 -17.21 -16.40
C TYR A 48 2.41 -16.49 -15.29
N HIS A 49 1.10 -16.34 -15.50
CA HIS A 49 0.17 -15.73 -14.56
C HIS A 49 -0.42 -16.78 -13.63
N TYR A 50 -0.43 -16.46 -12.35
CA TYR A 50 -0.99 -17.27 -11.29
C TYR A 50 -1.99 -16.46 -10.47
N ASP A 51 -3.07 -17.13 -10.08
CA ASP A 51 -4.00 -16.66 -9.07
C ASP A 51 -3.49 -17.04 -7.68
N VAL A 52 -3.45 -16.05 -6.80
CA VAL A 52 -3.03 -16.19 -5.40
C VAL A 52 -4.24 -16.02 -4.49
N GLU A 53 -4.52 -17.06 -3.72
CA GLU A 53 -5.54 -17.04 -2.68
C GLU A 53 -4.87 -17.05 -1.30
N ILE A 54 -5.20 -16.08 -0.45
CA ILE A 54 -4.63 -15.92 0.90
C ILE A 54 -5.75 -16.07 1.94
N THR A 55 -5.55 -16.96 2.90
CA THR A 55 -6.44 -17.16 4.04
C THR A 55 -5.69 -16.87 5.34
N PRO A 56 -6.18 -15.95 6.20
CA PRO A 56 -7.40 -15.14 6.05
C PRO A 56 -7.31 -14.03 4.99
N ASN A 57 -8.41 -13.80 4.27
CA ASN A 57 -8.45 -12.88 3.12
C ASN A 57 -8.64 -11.39 3.48
N LYS A 58 -9.15 -11.09 4.68
CA LYS A 58 -9.35 -9.73 5.21
C LYS A 58 -8.08 -9.20 5.85
N CYS A 59 -7.06 -8.93 5.04
CA CYS A 59 -5.86 -8.24 5.48
C CYS A 59 -5.48 -7.09 4.51
N PRO A 60 -4.78 -6.05 4.99
CA PRO A 60 -4.32 -4.96 4.13
C PRO A 60 -3.42 -5.47 3.00
N ARG A 61 -3.43 -4.79 1.85
CA ARG A 61 -2.59 -5.11 0.67
C ARG A 61 -1.10 -5.27 1.02
N THR A 62 -0.58 -4.44 1.92
CA THR A 62 0.81 -4.53 2.40
C THR A 62 1.06 -5.84 3.15
N VAL A 63 0.11 -6.31 3.96
CA VAL A 63 0.24 -7.59 4.67
C VAL A 63 0.22 -8.74 3.67
N LYS A 64 -0.69 -8.73 2.69
CA LYS A 64 -0.71 -9.74 1.62
C LYS A 64 0.62 -9.81 0.86
N ARG A 65 1.22 -8.66 0.55
CA ARG A 65 2.57 -8.60 -0.05
C ARG A 65 3.62 -9.23 0.85
N ASN A 66 3.63 -8.91 2.14
CA ASN A 66 4.59 -9.48 3.08
C ASN A 66 4.45 -11.00 3.18
N VAL A 67 3.22 -11.51 3.23
CA VAL A 67 2.92 -12.96 3.23
C VAL A 67 3.53 -13.64 1.99
N VAL A 68 3.26 -13.11 0.79
CA VAL A 68 3.75 -13.71 -0.46
C VAL A 68 5.27 -13.58 -0.60
N ASN A 69 5.83 -12.43 -0.25
CA ASN A 69 7.28 -12.22 -0.27
C ASN A 69 8.00 -13.17 0.70
N GLU A 70 7.43 -13.42 1.87
CA GLU A 70 7.99 -14.34 2.86
C GLU A 70 7.94 -15.80 2.36
N ILE A 71 6.86 -16.19 1.67
CA ILE A 71 6.78 -17.49 0.99
C ILE A 71 7.83 -17.62 -0.11
N ILE A 72 7.98 -16.59 -0.96
CA ILE A 72 9.01 -16.58 -2.01
C ILE A 72 10.41 -16.70 -1.39
N ARG A 73 10.66 -16.02 -0.28
CA ARG A 73 11.93 -16.08 0.45
C ARG A 73 12.17 -17.48 1.07
N LYS A 74 11.17 -18.04 1.75
CA LYS A 74 11.27 -19.31 2.47
C LYS A 74 11.38 -20.53 1.54
N TYR A 75 10.66 -20.52 0.43
CA TYR A 75 10.61 -21.63 -0.54
C TYR A 75 11.38 -21.31 -1.83
N LYS A 76 12.33 -20.37 -1.75
CA LYS A 76 13.09 -19.87 -2.90
C LYS A 76 13.71 -20.99 -3.73
N ASP A 77 14.50 -21.84 -3.11
CA ASP A 77 15.28 -22.87 -3.81
C ASP A 77 14.46 -24.15 -4.09
N THR A 78 13.25 -24.26 -3.52
CA THR A 78 12.35 -25.41 -3.70
C THR A 78 11.25 -25.07 -4.71
N ALA A 79 10.13 -24.53 -4.25
CA ALA A 79 8.96 -24.30 -5.09
C ALA A 79 9.19 -23.22 -6.16
N PHE A 80 10.04 -22.23 -5.88
CA PHE A 80 10.33 -21.12 -6.81
C PHE A 80 11.60 -21.31 -7.64
N GLN A 81 12.35 -22.40 -7.43
CA GLN A 81 13.54 -22.77 -8.22
C GLN A 81 14.56 -21.63 -8.38
N GLY A 82 14.75 -20.82 -7.33
CA GLY A 82 15.66 -19.66 -7.31
C GLY A 82 15.09 -18.38 -7.93
N HIS A 83 13.88 -18.41 -8.51
CA HIS A 83 13.24 -17.26 -9.14
C HIS A 83 12.43 -16.41 -8.17
N HIS A 84 12.16 -15.15 -8.56
CA HIS A 84 11.44 -14.17 -7.75
C HIS A 84 10.21 -13.65 -8.51
N PRO A 85 9.05 -14.32 -8.39
CA PRO A 85 7.82 -13.85 -9.02
C PRO A 85 7.37 -12.48 -8.49
N ALA A 86 6.69 -11.71 -9.33
CA ALA A 86 6.14 -10.41 -8.98
C ALA A 86 4.67 -10.53 -8.59
N PHE A 87 4.29 -9.95 -7.45
CA PHE A 87 2.92 -10.00 -6.94
C PHE A 87 2.28 -8.61 -6.98
N ASP A 88 0.99 -8.51 -7.32
CA ASP A 88 0.28 -7.24 -7.28
C ASP A 88 -0.13 -6.82 -5.86
N GLY A 89 -0.06 -7.72 -4.88
CA GLY A 89 -0.47 -7.48 -3.50
C GLY A 89 -1.91 -7.87 -3.21
N GLU A 90 -2.63 -8.42 -4.19
CA GLU A 90 -4.04 -8.79 -4.06
C GLU A 90 -4.30 -10.23 -4.52
N LYS A 91 -4.18 -10.52 -5.82
CA LYS A 91 -4.48 -11.83 -6.41
C LYS A 91 -3.55 -12.26 -7.54
N ASN A 92 -2.87 -11.34 -8.22
CA ASN A 92 -2.15 -11.65 -9.45
C ASN A 92 -0.66 -11.78 -9.18
N LEU A 93 -0.09 -12.95 -9.50
CA LEU A 93 1.34 -13.23 -9.45
C LEU A 93 1.85 -13.57 -10.85
N TYR A 94 3.00 -13.01 -11.22
CA TYR A 94 3.64 -13.28 -12.51
C TYR A 94 5.04 -13.84 -12.29
N SER A 95 5.33 -14.96 -12.95
CA SER A 95 6.63 -15.62 -12.93
C SER A 95 7.25 -15.68 -14.32
N ARG A 96 8.58 -15.67 -14.36
CA ARG A 96 9.36 -15.90 -15.58
C ARG A 96 9.34 -17.37 -16.02
N ILE A 97 9.25 -18.29 -15.07
CA ILE A 97 9.20 -19.73 -15.32
C ILE A 97 7.84 -20.31 -14.92
N LYS A 98 7.48 -21.44 -15.53
CA LYS A 98 6.27 -22.18 -15.14
C LYS A 98 6.54 -22.92 -13.83
N LEU A 99 6.00 -22.37 -12.76
CA LEU A 99 5.98 -22.95 -11.41
C LEU A 99 4.88 -24.02 -11.30
N PRO A 100 5.11 -25.09 -10.53
CA PRO A 100 4.08 -26.06 -10.17
C PRO A 100 3.02 -25.41 -9.26
N PRO A 101 1.74 -25.82 -9.32
CA PRO A 101 0.75 -25.42 -8.34
C PRO A 101 1.18 -25.85 -6.94
N ALA A 102 1.00 -24.98 -5.96
CA ALA A 102 1.45 -25.26 -4.60
C ALA A 102 0.65 -24.49 -3.55
N ASP A 103 0.53 -25.13 -2.39
CA ASP A 103 -0.06 -24.58 -1.19
C ASP A 103 1.04 -24.38 -0.14
N PHE A 104 1.03 -23.22 0.51
CA PHE A 104 2.07 -22.81 1.45
C PHE A 104 1.45 -22.37 2.77
N GLY A 105 2.15 -22.69 3.86
CA GLY A 105 1.90 -22.13 5.18
C GLY A 105 3.01 -21.16 5.56
N VAL A 106 2.64 -19.96 5.99
CA VAL A 106 3.59 -18.95 6.47
C VAL A 106 3.05 -18.25 7.71
N THR A 107 3.93 -18.10 8.69
CA THR A 107 3.66 -17.36 9.91
C THR A 107 4.39 -16.03 9.81
N LEU A 108 3.65 -14.92 9.86
CA LEU A 108 4.25 -13.61 9.99
C LEU A 108 4.35 -13.25 11.48
N PRO A 109 5.50 -12.72 11.92
CA PRO A 109 5.64 -12.25 13.29
C PRO A 109 4.60 -11.16 13.54
N GLY A 110 4.00 -11.16 14.73
CA GLY A 110 3.14 -10.07 15.14
C GLY A 110 3.93 -8.75 15.17
N GLU A 111 3.41 -7.70 14.54
CA GLU A 111 4.01 -6.37 14.67
C GLU A 111 3.97 -5.94 16.14
N ASP A 112 5.08 -5.38 16.62
CA ASP A 112 5.18 -4.70 17.91
C ASP A 112 4.75 -5.54 19.13
N GLY A 113 5.16 -6.81 19.17
CA GLY A 113 4.86 -7.76 20.25
C GLY A 113 3.47 -8.39 20.13
N GLY A 114 2.74 -8.13 19.05
CA GLY A 114 1.49 -8.81 18.73
C GLY A 114 1.67 -10.33 18.59
N ARG A 115 0.55 -11.07 18.61
CA ARG A 115 0.57 -12.49 18.30
C ARG A 115 0.97 -12.72 16.85
N ASP A 116 1.75 -13.78 16.65
CA ASP A 116 2.05 -14.31 15.33
C ASP A 116 0.76 -14.64 14.57
N ARG A 117 0.82 -14.48 13.25
CA ARG A 117 -0.32 -14.67 12.38
C ARG A 117 0.01 -15.70 11.32
N ASP A 118 -0.74 -16.79 11.35
CA ASP A 118 -0.64 -17.85 10.36
C ASP A 118 -1.49 -17.52 9.13
N PHE A 119 -0.88 -17.74 7.97
CA PHE A 119 -1.51 -17.58 6.67
C PHE A 119 -1.32 -18.86 5.86
N LYS A 120 -2.40 -19.24 5.18
CA LYS A 120 -2.38 -20.26 4.12
C LYS A 120 -2.46 -19.54 2.78
N VAL A 121 -1.58 -19.92 1.86
CA VAL A 121 -1.52 -19.33 0.53
C VAL A 121 -1.54 -20.41 -0.51
N LYS A 122 -2.44 -20.28 -1.47
CA LYS A 122 -2.59 -21.17 -2.61
C LYS A 122 -2.23 -20.43 -3.89
N ILE A 123 -1.32 -20.99 -4.67
CA ILE A 123 -0.85 -20.42 -5.94
C ILE A 123 -1.26 -21.37 -7.07
N GLN A 124 -2.14 -20.92 -7.96
CA GLN A 124 -2.68 -21.72 -9.06
C GLN A 124 -2.38 -21.09 -10.41
N PHE A 125 -1.99 -21.90 -11.39
CA PHE A 125 -1.77 -21.42 -12.75
C PHE A 125 -3.08 -20.91 -13.34
N ALA A 126 -3.07 -19.67 -13.84
CA ALA A 126 -4.23 -19.02 -14.46
C ALA A 126 -4.09 -18.96 -15.99
N ALA A 127 -2.98 -18.41 -16.49
CA ALA A 127 -2.76 -18.24 -17.92
C ALA A 127 -1.28 -18.07 -18.28
N ALA A 128 -0.93 -18.33 -19.54
CA ALA A 128 0.33 -17.90 -20.13
C ALA A 128 0.09 -16.58 -20.90
N VAL A 129 0.92 -15.58 -20.63
CA VAL A 129 0.85 -14.24 -21.22
C VAL A 129 1.93 -14.12 -22.29
N SER A 130 1.52 -14.08 -23.56
CA SER A 130 2.46 -14.13 -24.68
C SER A 130 3.14 -12.78 -24.93
N LEU A 131 4.46 -12.74 -24.73
CA LEU A 131 5.29 -11.58 -25.09
C LEU A 131 5.54 -11.51 -26.61
N LEU A 132 5.38 -12.63 -27.32
CA LEU A 132 5.40 -12.64 -28.78
C LEU A 132 4.21 -11.86 -29.35
N GLU A 133 3.01 -12.03 -28.80
CA GLU A 133 1.84 -11.24 -29.19
C GLU A 133 2.07 -9.75 -28.93
N LEU A 134 2.64 -9.40 -27.76
CA LEU A 134 3.03 -8.03 -27.45
C LEU A 134 4.03 -7.47 -28.48
N LYS A 135 5.06 -8.24 -28.85
CA LYS A 135 6.05 -7.83 -29.86
C LYS A 135 5.41 -7.62 -31.23
N ASN A 136 4.52 -8.53 -31.63
CA ASN A 136 3.79 -8.43 -32.89
C ASN A 136 2.87 -7.19 -32.91
N PHE A 137 2.18 -6.91 -31.80
CA PHE A 137 1.39 -5.70 -31.60
C PHE A 137 2.25 -4.43 -31.72
N LEU A 138 3.35 -4.35 -30.99
CA LEU A 138 4.27 -3.20 -31.02
C LEU A 138 4.87 -2.98 -32.41
N SER A 139 5.14 -4.05 -33.16
CA SER A 139 5.68 -3.96 -34.52
C SER A 139 4.66 -3.49 -35.57
N GLY A 140 3.37 -3.47 -35.22
CA GLY A 140 2.27 -3.20 -36.15
C GLY A 140 1.93 -4.36 -37.09
N LYS A 141 2.52 -5.55 -36.88
CA LYS A 141 2.28 -6.75 -37.71
C LYS A 141 0.96 -7.46 -37.37
N HIS A 142 0.46 -7.35 -36.12
CA HIS A 142 -0.81 -7.95 -35.71
C HIS A 142 -1.63 -7.05 -34.76
N SER A 143 -2.95 -7.23 -34.92
CA SER A 143 -4.05 -6.95 -33.99
C SER A 143 -4.50 -5.51 -33.74
N VAL A 144 -5.83 -5.39 -33.86
CA VAL A 144 -6.69 -4.24 -33.59
C VAL A 144 -6.83 -3.96 -32.09
N LYS A 145 -6.32 -4.84 -31.21
CA LYS A 145 -6.49 -4.78 -29.75
C LYS A 145 -5.14 -4.86 -29.03
N VAL A 146 -5.00 -4.02 -28.00
CA VAL A 146 -3.82 -4.01 -27.12
C VAL A 146 -3.81 -5.28 -26.25
N PRO A 147 -2.68 -6.03 -26.17
CA PRO A 147 -2.48 -7.12 -25.21
C PRO A 147 -2.41 -6.58 -23.77
N GLN A 148 -3.57 -6.35 -23.15
CA GLN A 148 -3.68 -5.69 -21.83
C GLN A 148 -3.09 -6.54 -20.70
N ASP A 149 -3.18 -7.86 -20.81
CA ASP A 149 -2.57 -8.83 -19.91
C ASP A 149 -1.04 -8.70 -19.87
N ALA A 150 -0.38 -8.57 -21.03
CA ALA A 150 1.06 -8.35 -21.11
C ALA A 150 1.47 -6.97 -20.55
N VAL A 151 0.70 -5.93 -20.85
CA VAL A 151 0.92 -4.58 -20.29
C VAL A 151 0.79 -4.61 -18.76
N GLN A 152 -0.24 -5.27 -18.24
CA GLN A 152 -0.47 -5.41 -16.80
C GLN A 152 0.63 -6.23 -16.12
N ALA A 153 1.05 -7.35 -16.72
CA ALA A 153 2.13 -8.18 -16.19
C ALA A 153 3.43 -7.37 -16.05
N LEU A 154 3.81 -6.62 -17.08
CA LEU A 154 4.99 -5.75 -17.05
C LEU A 154 4.85 -4.62 -16.02
N ASP A 155 3.67 -4.00 -15.90
CA ASP A 155 3.41 -2.98 -14.87
C ASP A 155 3.59 -3.55 -13.46
N ILE A 156 3.08 -4.75 -13.18
CA ILE A 156 3.24 -5.42 -11.89
C ILE A 156 4.70 -5.77 -11.60
N VAL A 157 5.43 -6.30 -12.60
CA VAL A 157 6.87 -6.59 -12.47
C VAL A 157 7.66 -5.33 -12.14
N MET A 158 7.45 -4.23 -12.87
CA MET A 158 8.16 -2.97 -12.62
C MET A 158 7.81 -2.34 -11.26
N ARG A 159 6.63 -2.65 -10.72
CA ARG A 159 6.16 -2.12 -9.43
C ARG A 159 6.50 -3.01 -8.24
N GLN A 160 6.97 -4.24 -8.44
CA GLN A 160 7.22 -5.20 -7.36
C GLN A 160 8.20 -4.63 -6.33
N ILE A 161 9.39 -4.23 -6.77
CA ILE A 161 10.44 -3.74 -5.86
C ILE A 161 10.05 -2.42 -5.19
N PRO A 162 9.60 -1.36 -5.90
CA PRO A 162 9.15 -0.13 -5.25
C PRO A 162 8.03 -0.35 -4.22
N SER A 163 7.12 -1.29 -4.46
CA SER A 163 6.04 -1.63 -3.53
C SER A 163 6.52 -2.32 -2.25
N CYS A 164 7.75 -2.84 -2.22
CA CYS A 164 8.35 -3.45 -1.04
C CYS A 164 9.13 -2.45 -0.19
N TYR A 165 9.72 -1.43 -0.81
CA TYR A 165 10.59 -0.48 -0.12
C TYR A 165 9.92 0.87 0.17
N TYR A 166 8.87 1.24 -0.58
CA TYR A 166 8.21 2.55 -0.47
C TYR A 166 6.72 2.40 -0.18
N THR A 167 6.08 3.50 0.22
CA THR A 167 4.62 3.55 0.39
C THR A 167 3.94 3.75 -0.96
N PRO A 168 3.15 2.78 -1.44
CA PRO A 168 2.39 2.94 -2.67
C PRO A 168 1.12 3.77 -2.40
N VAL A 169 0.94 4.84 -3.16
CA VAL A 169 -0.33 5.60 -3.22
C VAL A 169 -0.75 5.68 -4.68
N GLY A 170 -1.78 4.92 -5.04
CA GLY A 170 -2.19 4.77 -6.45
C GLY A 170 -1.04 4.21 -7.30
N ARG A 171 -0.58 4.99 -8.29
CA ARG A 171 0.56 4.62 -9.15
C ARG A 171 1.91 5.18 -8.68
N SER A 172 1.92 5.97 -7.62
CA SER A 172 3.10 6.66 -7.14
C SER A 172 3.69 5.99 -5.90
N PHE A 173 4.98 6.20 -5.67
CA PHE A 173 5.74 5.59 -4.59
C PHE A 173 6.46 6.66 -3.77
N PHE A 174 6.31 6.59 -2.45
CA PHE A 174 6.83 7.59 -1.52
C PHE A 174 7.79 6.93 -0.52
N PRO A 175 9.10 7.21 -0.59
CA PRO A 175 10.06 6.75 0.40
C PRO A 175 9.80 7.40 1.76
N PHE A 176 10.21 6.74 2.85
CA PHE A 176 10.31 7.34 4.18
C PHE A 176 11.78 7.59 4.51
N ASP A 177 12.38 8.55 3.82
CA ASP A 177 13.80 8.88 3.91
C ASP A 177 14.10 10.09 4.81
N ASN A 178 13.15 10.44 5.70
CA ASN A 178 13.20 11.64 6.57
C ASN A 178 13.37 12.98 5.83
N ARG A 179 13.25 13.01 4.49
CA ARG A 179 13.32 14.21 3.66
C ARG A 179 11.98 14.94 3.54
N ALA A 180 10.96 14.49 4.26
CA ALA A 180 9.68 15.16 4.36
C ALA A 180 9.87 16.63 4.79
N ARG A 181 9.14 17.54 4.14
CA ARG A 181 9.21 18.98 4.43
C ARG A 181 7.99 19.43 5.20
N PRO A 182 8.16 20.08 6.37
CA PRO A 182 7.03 20.54 7.16
C PRO A 182 6.23 21.60 6.38
N LEU A 183 4.91 21.47 6.36
CA LEU A 183 3.99 22.49 5.84
C LEU A 183 3.33 23.33 6.92
N GLY A 184 3.41 22.88 8.18
CA GLY A 184 2.65 23.47 9.28
C GLY A 184 1.41 22.64 9.60
N GLU A 185 0.74 22.99 10.70
CA GLU A 185 -0.46 22.31 11.20
C GLU A 185 -0.32 20.78 11.32
N GLY A 186 0.87 20.32 11.70
CA GLY A 186 1.19 18.90 11.80
C GLY A 186 1.35 18.18 10.44
N CYS A 187 1.23 18.84 9.30
CA CYS A 187 1.34 18.25 7.96
C CYS A 187 2.74 18.41 7.35
N GLU A 188 3.06 17.56 6.39
CA GLU A 188 4.31 17.60 5.62
C GLU A 188 4.13 17.13 4.18
N VAL A 189 5.01 17.59 3.31
CA VAL A 189 5.15 17.07 1.94
C VAL A 189 6.18 15.95 1.95
N GLN A 190 5.77 14.79 1.45
CA GLN A 190 6.68 13.72 1.06
C GLN A 190 6.90 13.77 -0.45
N PHE A 191 8.15 13.69 -0.87
CA PHE A 191 8.50 13.57 -2.28
C PHE A 191 8.58 12.10 -2.66
N GLY A 192 8.11 11.79 -3.85
CA GLY A 192 8.10 10.46 -4.43
C GLY A 192 8.11 10.52 -5.94
N PHE A 193 7.70 9.44 -6.58
CA PHE A 193 7.64 9.37 -8.03
C PHE A 193 6.43 8.58 -8.53
N TYR A 194 5.84 9.05 -9.61
CA TYR A 194 4.88 8.31 -10.42
C TYR A 194 5.60 7.23 -11.23
N SER A 195 4.97 6.07 -11.42
CA SER A 195 5.48 5.03 -12.32
C SER A 195 4.34 4.31 -13.04
N SER A 196 4.42 4.23 -14.38
CA SER A 196 3.50 3.42 -15.18
C SER A 196 4.16 2.85 -16.43
N VAL A 197 3.86 1.60 -16.75
CA VAL A 197 4.25 0.98 -18.03
C VAL A 197 3.20 1.29 -19.11
N ARG A 198 3.67 1.70 -20.30
CA ARG A 198 2.83 2.09 -21.45
C ARG A 198 3.36 1.50 -22.74
N HIS A 199 2.48 1.06 -23.64
CA HIS A 199 2.85 0.77 -25.02
C HIS A 199 2.97 2.08 -25.81
N SER A 200 3.79 2.10 -26.87
CA SER A 200 4.03 3.30 -27.66
C SER A 200 4.13 3.04 -29.16
N GLY A 201 3.95 4.10 -29.95
CA GLY A 201 4.16 4.06 -31.40
C GLY A 201 5.64 3.89 -31.82
N TRP A 202 6.59 3.99 -30.89
CA TRP A 202 8.02 3.75 -31.13
C TRP A 202 8.38 2.25 -31.11
N LYS A 203 7.39 1.37 -31.32
CA LYS A 203 7.54 -0.10 -31.33
C LYS A 203 8.19 -0.64 -30.05
N ALA A 204 7.94 0.01 -28.93
CA ALA A 204 8.53 -0.32 -27.64
C ALA A 204 7.56 -0.09 -26.48
N MET A 205 7.76 -0.86 -25.41
CA MET A 205 7.22 -0.55 -24.10
C MET A 205 8.04 0.56 -23.45
N LEU A 206 7.37 1.49 -22.79
CA LEU A 206 7.98 2.62 -22.11
C LEU A 206 7.55 2.63 -20.65
N LEU A 207 8.50 2.93 -19.78
CA LEU A 207 8.28 3.27 -18.38
C LEU A 207 8.18 4.80 -18.27
N ASN A 208 7.02 5.31 -17.91
CA ASN A 208 6.85 6.73 -17.56
C ASN A 208 7.21 6.92 -16.09
N ILE A 209 8.14 7.83 -15.80
CA ILE A 209 8.53 8.21 -14.43
C ILE A 209 8.43 9.71 -14.28
N ASP A 210 7.73 10.19 -13.25
CA ASP A 210 7.64 11.62 -12.96
C ASP A 210 7.78 11.91 -11.47
N GLY A 211 8.23 13.11 -11.13
CA GLY A 211 8.31 13.56 -9.74
C GLY A 211 6.92 13.83 -9.18
N GLU A 212 6.63 13.29 -8.01
CA GLU A 212 5.32 13.44 -7.36
C GLU A 212 5.49 13.93 -5.92
N THR A 213 4.47 14.64 -5.43
CA THR A 213 4.41 15.09 -4.04
C THR A 213 3.15 14.56 -3.38
N PHE A 214 3.29 14.01 -2.19
CA PHE A 214 2.17 13.53 -1.38
C PHE A 214 2.11 14.26 -0.05
N LEU A 215 0.94 14.79 0.27
CA LEU A 215 0.67 15.43 1.55
C LEU A 215 0.34 14.35 2.58
N CYS A 216 1.12 14.30 3.65
CA CYS A 216 0.86 13.38 4.76
C CYS A 216 1.00 14.07 6.12
N GLN A 217 0.54 13.39 7.16
CA GLN A 217 0.66 13.88 8.53
C GLN A 217 2.06 13.60 9.06
N LYS A 218 2.69 14.55 9.77
CA LYS A 218 4.01 14.39 10.41
C LYS A 218 4.15 13.17 11.31
N ALA A 219 3.05 12.78 11.96
CA ALA A 219 2.99 11.57 12.78
C ALA A 219 3.21 10.28 11.97
N PHE A 220 3.06 10.34 10.64
CA PHE A 220 3.23 9.24 9.72
C PHE A 220 4.69 9.02 9.29
N THR A 221 5.50 10.07 9.11
CA THR A 221 6.90 9.90 8.64
C THR A 221 7.97 10.01 9.73
N ARG A 222 7.80 10.87 10.74
CA ARG A 222 8.86 11.20 11.71
C ARG A 222 8.71 10.52 13.08
N GLY A 223 7.91 9.46 13.14
CA GLY A 223 7.75 8.64 14.34
C GLY A 223 6.63 9.10 15.27
N LYS A 224 6.49 8.34 16.36
CA LYS A 224 5.37 8.37 17.32
C LYS A 224 5.47 9.61 18.21
N LYS A 225 4.98 10.75 17.73
CA LYS A 225 4.77 11.92 18.61
C LYS A 225 3.63 11.62 19.57
N PHE A 226 3.80 12.01 20.83
CA PHE A 226 2.71 11.99 21.79
C PHE A 226 1.58 12.89 21.28
N ILE A 227 0.34 12.41 21.33
CA ILE A 227 -0.81 13.11 20.72
C ILE A 227 -0.94 14.57 21.21
N PRO A 228 -0.72 14.87 22.51
CA PRO A 228 -0.65 16.25 23.00
C PRO A 228 0.40 17.14 22.31
N ASP A 229 1.60 16.62 22.03
CA ASP A 229 2.66 17.39 21.36
C ASP A 229 2.29 17.69 19.90
N PHE A 230 1.72 16.69 19.22
CA PHE A 230 1.18 16.84 17.88
C PHE A 230 0.05 17.87 17.85
N PHE A 231 -0.82 17.91 18.85
CA PHE A 231 -1.86 18.92 18.96
C PHE A 231 -1.30 20.33 19.21
N CYS A 232 -0.30 20.45 20.08
CA CYS A 232 0.41 21.71 20.31
C CYS A 232 1.00 22.26 19.00
N GLU A 233 1.59 21.39 18.19
CA GLU A 233 2.11 21.72 16.87
C GLU A 233 1.02 22.16 15.88
N ILE A 234 -0.13 21.47 15.83
CA ILE A 234 -1.26 21.89 14.99
C ILE A 234 -1.71 23.31 15.34
N ARG A 235 -1.67 23.67 16.63
CA ARG A 235 -2.17 24.95 17.12
C ARG A 235 -1.11 26.04 17.21
N GLY A 236 0.16 25.74 16.94
CA GLY A 236 1.28 26.66 17.21
C GLY A 236 1.40 27.04 18.68
N ARG A 237 0.99 26.16 19.61
CA ARG A 237 1.04 26.39 21.06
C ARG A 237 2.23 25.67 21.69
N VAL A 238 2.72 26.22 22.80
CA VAL A 238 3.90 25.70 23.52
C VAL A 238 3.51 24.67 24.60
N SER A 239 2.26 24.68 25.09
CA SER A 239 1.81 23.80 26.17
C SER A 239 0.43 23.18 25.91
N PRO A 240 0.24 21.89 26.28
CA PRO A 240 -1.05 21.20 26.20
C PRO A 240 -2.03 21.62 27.31
N GLN A 241 -1.61 22.45 28.27
CA GLN A 241 -2.46 22.91 29.37
C GLN A 241 -3.50 23.92 28.85
N ASN A 242 -4.77 23.73 29.24
CA ASN A 242 -5.95 24.56 28.89
C ASN A 242 -6.60 24.33 27.50
N LEU A 243 -6.89 23.08 27.14
CA LEU A 243 -7.77 22.77 26.01
C LEU A 243 -9.20 23.28 26.28
N LYS A 244 -9.69 24.25 25.51
CA LYS A 244 -11.11 24.66 25.54
C LYS A 244 -11.96 23.68 24.71
N ASN A 245 -13.27 23.63 24.92
CA ASN A 245 -14.17 22.76 24.12
C ASN A 245 -14.04 22.95 22.59
N ARG A 246 -13.72 24.17 22.13
CA ARG A 246 -13.42 24.46 20.70
C ARG A 246 -12.14 23.78 20.22
N ASP A 247 -11.14 23.66 21.09
CA ASP A 247 -9.87 22.99 20.80
C ASP A 247 -10.07 21.47 20.67
N THR A 248 -10.97 20.87 21.46
CA THR A 248 -11.31 19.43 21.39
C THR A 248 -11.92 19.03 20.05
N ARG A 249 -12.83 19.84 19.49
CA ARG A 249 -13.42 19.57 18.15
C ARG A 249 -12.38 19.65 17.03
N LYS A 250 -11.45 20.62 17.12
CA LYS A 250 -10.35 20.73 16.14
C LYS A 250 -9.39 19.55 16.22
N LEU A 251 -9.05 19.12 17.45
CA LEU A 251 -8.26 17.91 17.67
C LEU A 251 -8.95 16.70 17.05
N GLU A 252 -10.21 16.47 17.40
CA GLU A 252 -10.99 15.35 16.90
C GLU A 252 -11.02 15.33 15.37
N ASN A 253 -11.27 16.46 14.72
CA ASN A 253 -11.26 16.55 13.27
C ASN A 253 -9.89 16.24 12.66
N ALA A 254 -8.79 16.59 13.34
CA ALA A 254 -7.44 16.33 12.87
C ALA A 254 -7.01 14.87 13.03
N ILE A 255 -7.49 14.16 14.06
CA ILE A 255 -7.03 12.79 14.37
C ILE A 255 -8.06 11.70 14.06
N ARG A 256 -9.32 12.04 13.76
CA ARG A 256 -10.35 11.03 13.44
C ARG A 256 -9.93 10.22 12.22
N GLY A 257 -10.00 8.90 12.34
CA GLY A 257 -9.56 7.96 11.30
C GLY A 257 -8.06 7.68 11.30
N ALA A 258 -7.25 8.44 12.03
CA ALA A 258 -5.83 8.16 12.17
C ALA A 258 -5.59 6.89 13.00
N ARG A 259 -4.54 6.14 12.65
CA ARG A 259 -4.07 5.01 13.45
C ARG A 259 -3.08 5.51 14.49
N ILE A 260 -3.36 5.28 15.76
CA ILE A 260 -2.51 5.61 16.90
C ILE A 260 -1.96 4.35 17.53
N GLU A 261 -0.86 4.48 18.25
CA GLU A 261 -0.22 3.38 18.97
C GLU A 261 -0.15 3.68 20.46
N THR A 262 -0.39 2.67 21.29
CA THR A 262 -0.26 2.76 22.74
C THR A 262 1.18 2.58 23.19
N THR A 263 1.63 3.43 24.13
CA THR A 263 2.99 3.40 24.69
C THR A 263 3.07 2.88 26.13
N HIS A 264 1.93 2.63 26.78
CA HIS A 264 1.87 2.32 28.22
C HIS A 264 2.26 0.88 28.58
N VAL A 265 2.29 -0.05 27.61
CA VAL A 265 2.77 -1.42 27.81
C VAL A 265 3.98 -1.66 26.92
N ALA A 266 5.17 -1.70 27.51
CA ALA A 266 6.44 -1.81 26.76
C ALA A 266 6.51 -3.10 25.91
N ALA A 267 5.93 -4.19 26.40
CA ALA A 267 5.89 -5.49 25.70
C ALA A 267 4.97 -5.51 24.48
N PHE A 268 3.97 -4.63 24.40
CA PHE A 268 2.92 -4.66 23.37
C PHE A 268 2.58 -3.26 22.86
N LYS A 269 2.87 -2.96 21.59
CA LYS A 269 2.49 -1.68 21.00
C LYS A 269 1.24 -1.84 20.13
N ARG A 270 0.08 -1.81 20.81
CA ARG A 270 -1.21 -1.98 20.14
C ARG A 270 -1.56 -0.75 19.32
N LYS A 271 -2.02 -0.98 18.09
CA LYS A 271 -2.47 0.07 17.16
C LYS A 271 -4.00 0.13 17.11
N TYR A 272 -4.58 1.32 17.24
CA TYR A 272 -6.03 1.57 17.20
C TYR A 272 -6.36 2.66 16.20
N THR A 273 -7.55 2.61 15.60
CA THR A 273 -8.08 3.73 14.79
C THR A 273 -8.89 4.66 15.68
N VAL A 274 -8.60 5.95 15.65
CA VAL A 274 -9.33 6.95 16.45
C VAL A 274 -10.71 7.18 15.84
N TRP A 275 -11.76 6.89 16.60
CA TRP A 275 -13.14 7.15 16.19
C TRP A 275 -13.63 8.53 16.60
N GLY A 276 -13.14 9.05 17.72
CA GLY A 276 -13.54 10.35 18.26
C GLY A 276 -12.76 10.69 19.52
N VAL A 277 -13.05 11.86 20.10
CA VAL A 277 -12.43 12.35 21.33
C VAL A 277 -13.53 12.60 22.36
N SER A 278 -13.34 12.08 23.58
CA SER A 278 -14.28 12.32 24.69
C SER A 278 -14.38 13.82 25.01
N THR A 279 -15.59 14.30 25.28
CA THR A 279 -15.84 15.64 25.80
C THR A 279 -15.52 15.77 27.29
N LEU A 280 -15.48 14.64 28.00
CA LEU A 280 -15.10 14.57 29.42
C LEU A 280 -13.60 14.30 29.55
N PRO A 281 -12.91 14.94 30.50
CA PRO A 281 -11.52 14.61 30.83
C PRO A 281 -11.43 13.18 31.40
N ALA A 282 -10.23 12.58 31.32
CA ALA A 282 -9.99 11.19 31.75
C ALA A 282 -10.41 10.92 33.21
N GLU A 283 -10.30 11.91 34.10
CA GLU A 283 -10.74 11.82 35.50
C GLU A 283 -12.25 11.65 35.67
N LYS A 284 -13.04 12.21 34.74
CA LYS A 284 -14.50 12.20 34.77
C LYS A 284 -15.11 11.15 33.83
N LEU A 285 -14.30 10.55 32.95
CA LEU A 285 -14.73 9.51 32.04
C LEU A 285 -14.81 8.17 32.78
N HIS A 286 -16.04 7.67 32.97
CA HIS A 286 -16.30 6.42 33.66
C HIS A 286 -16.76 5.33 32.67
N PHE A 287 -16.36 4.09 32.93
CA PHE A 287 -16.82 2.91 32.20
C PHE A 287 -16.93 1.72 33.15
N ASP A 288 -17.78 0.77 32.78
CA ASP A 288 -17.99 -0.45 33.54
C ASP A 288 -16.90 -1.46 33.17
N ILE A 289 -16.16 -1.93 34.17
CA ILE A 289 -15.21 -3.04 34.05
C ILE A 289 -15.89 -4.28 34.64
N VAL A 290 -15.92 -5.36 33.88
CA VAL A 290 -16.37 -6.66 34.38
C VAL A 290 -15.14 -7.37 34.95
N GLU A 291 -15.16 -7.72 36.23
CA GLU A 291 -14.12 -8.57 36.81
C GLU A 291 -14.23 -10.00 36.27
N ASP A 292 -13.12 -10.54 35.76
CA ASP A 292 -13.07 -11.87 35.16
C ASP A 292 -13.46 -12.99 36.14
N VAL A 293 -13.23 -12.80 37.44
CA VAL A 293 -13.42 -13.84 38.47
C VAL A 293 -14.83 -13.81 39.07
N SER A 294 -15.40 -12.63 39.31
CA SER A 294 -16.67 -12.45 40.02
C SER A 294 -17.85 -12.13 39.08
N GLY A 295 -17.57 -11.75 37.83
CA GLY A 295 -18.57 -11.23 36.89
C GLY A 295 -19.18 -9.88 37.33
N ARG A 296 -18.71 -9.30 38.43
CA ARG A 296 -19.25 -8.06 39.00
C ARG A 296 -18.83 -6.88 38.11
N LYS A 297 -19.80 -6.01 37.81
CA LYS A 297 -19.56 -4.74 37.11
C LYS A 297 -19.11 -3.69 38.11
N ILE A 298 -17.88 -3.20 37.95
CA ILE A 298 -17.31 -2.13 38.76
C ILE A 298 -17.17 -0.91 37.87
N LYS A 299 -17.80 0.20 38.28
CA LYS A 299 -17.65 1.48 37.59
C LYS A 299 -16.32 2.10 37.99
N ASN A 300 -15.43 2.26 37.02
CA ASN A 300 -14.11 2.87 37.23
C ASN A 300 -13.94 4.09 36.31
N ASN A 301 -13.02 4.99 36.66
CA ASN A 301 -12.64 6.08 35.79
C ASN A 301 -11.33 5.77 35.06
N CYS A 302 -11.12 6.42 33.92
CA CYS A 302 -9.97 6.17 33.06
C CYS A 302 -8.63 6.35 33.80
N CYS A 303 -8.48 7.43 34.57
CA CYS A 303 -7.24 7.70 35.33
C CYS A 303 -6.87 6.58 36.30
N ARG A 304 -7.83 6.08 37.10
CA ARG A 304 -7.58 5.02 38.09
C ARG A 304 -7.15 3.71 37.45
N VAL A 305 -7.72 3.38 36.29
CA VAL A 305 -7.35 2.17 35.54
C VAL A 305 -5.89 2.23 35.10
N PHE A 306 -5.44 3.35 34.54
CA PHE A 306 -4.05 3.50 34.11
C PHE A 306 -3.07 3.65 35.29
N GLN A 307 -3.49 4.24 36.41
CA GLN A 307 -2.68 4.26 37.64
C GLN A 307 -2.45 2.85 38.19
N GLY A 308 -3.50 2.02 38.26
CA GLY A 308 -3.42 0.64 38.73
C GLY A 308 -2.54 -0.25 37.84
N LEU A 309 -2.63 -0.09 36.51
CA LEU A 309 -1.82 -0.83 35.54
C LEU A 309 -0.32 -0.49 35.62
N HIS A 310 0.04 0.75 35.96
CA HIS A 310 1.44 1.15 36.14
C HIS A 310 2.03 0.69 37.47
N THR A 311 1.23 0.50 38.52
CA THR A 311 1.70 -0.08 39.79
C THR A 311 1.94 -1.59 39.74
N SER A 312 1.37 -2.30 38.75
CA SER A 312 1.56 -3.76 38.57
C SER A 312 2.70 -4.12 37.61
N CYS A 313 3.41 -3.12 37.08
CA CYS A 313 4.60 -3.28 36.26
C CYS A 313 5.77 -2.53 36.91
N VAL A 314 6.21 -3.03 38.07
CA VAL A 314 7.55 -2.80 38.64
C VAL A 314 8.11 -4.17 38.98
#